data_AF-A0A930ITH6-F1
#
_entry.id   AF-A0A930ITH6-F1
#
_cell.length_a   1.000
_cell.length_b   1.000
_cell.length_c   1.000
_cell.angle_alpha   90.00
_cell.angle_beta   90.00
_cell.angle_gamma   90.00
#
_symmetry.space_group_name_H-M   'P 1'
#
loop_
_entity.id
_entity.type
_entity.pdbx_description
1 polymer ?
#
loop_
_entity_poly.entity_id
_entity_poly.type
_entity_poly.pdbx_seq_one_letter_code
_entity_poly.pdbx_strand_id
1 'polypeptide(L)'
;MKKILLSLFLAAVSLSSYAQHFITDPNFRQKVENAFQAKMKVIGKKFYNTKGLRVSPEEEEALHFLYAYMPIADATDYPTAYHLKNIRTALQTRKSMAWGKDVPELLFRHFVLPMRVNNEPLDSSRAIFYRELSERVKGLPMKDAILEVNHWCHERVTYEPSDARTSSPLQSIRTGRGRCGEESTFTVAALRSIGIPARQVYTPRWAHTDDNHAWVEAWADGKWYFLGACEPEPVLNLAWFNEPASRAMLMHTRAFGDYEGPEEVMLRTNNFTEINLIDNYGSTSKIDFKIVDKDGKPVDNAKVDFKIYNYAEFYTAVSKYTGTDGTTFLSAGKGDMIVWASKDGQFGFAKATFGKDKSITIKLDYNEQNMPKEADLDIVPPASNTTLPAVTKAQRDENTRRLTYEDSIRHAYIATFPTAESMKDYRYSAATPYIIKARGNWKTIQAFVEKYANQQERALKLLSTLSDKDLRDMPMYILEDNMKAKSSQLSPRVESEMILTPFKQFFEKAFVKGAASFRKNPALLVEWIRKNIRMNPDSRAMRIPQTPRSVWESRIT
;
A
#
# COMPACT_ATOMS: atom_id res chain seq x y z
N MET A 1 -56.84 -57.67 0.18
CA MET A 1 -57.02 -56.22 -0.03
C MET A 1 -56.31 -55.47 1.10
N LYS A 2 -55.27 -54.65 0.78
CA LYS A 2 -54.57 -53.66 1.66
C LYS A 2 -53.85 -54.30 2.89
N LYS A 3 -52.69 -53.89 3.41
CA LYS A 3 -51.76 -52.76 3.29
C LYS A 3 -50.52 -53.13 4.19
N ILE A 4 -49.37 -52.46 4.00
CA ILE A 4 -48.24 -52.21 4.97
C ILE A 4 -46.95 -53.05 4.84
N LEU A 5 -45.84 -52.32 4.56
CA LEU A 5 -44.40 -52.46 4.91
C LEU A 5 -43.55 -52.07 3.68
N LEU A 6 -43.36 -50.80 3.33
CA LEU A 6 -42.69 -49.68 4.03
C LEU A 6 -41.23 -49.98 4.43
N SER A 7 -40.33 -49.70 3.49
CA SER A 7 -39.16 -48.83 3.66
C SER A 7 -38.23 -49.11 4.85
N LEU A 8 -37.23 -49.96 4.61
CA LEU A 8 -36.00 -50.00 5.40
C LEU A 8 -35.24 -48.69 5.21
N PHE A 9 -35.25 -47.92 6.30
CA PHE A 9 -34.39 -46.81 6.64
C PHE A 9 -32.93 -47.05 6.22
N LEU A 10 -32.53 -46.50 5.07
CA LEU A 10 -31.20 -45.91 4.93
C LEU A 10 -31.34 -44.42 5.22
N ALA A 11 -31.37 -44.09 6.52
CA ALA A 11 -31.08 -42.74 6.96
C ALA A 11 -29.58 -42.51 6.78
N ALA A 12 -29.17 -42.28 5.52
CA ALA A 12 -27.99 -41.49 5.26
C ALA A 12 -28.34 -40.09 5.74
N VAL A 13 -27.96 -39.79 6.98
CA VAL A 13 -27.86 -38.44 7.49
C VAL A 13 -26.87 -37.74 6.55
N SER A 14 -27.40 -37.08 5.51
CA SER A 14 -26.68 -36.05 4.78
C SER A 14 -26.53 -34.88 5.73
N LEU A 15 -25.57 -34.98 6.66
CA LEU A 15 -24.86 -33.83 7.18
C LEU A 15 -24.08 -33.28 5.98
N SER A 16 -24.78 -32.59 5.09
CA SER A 16 -24.16 -31.61 4.24
C SER A 16 -23.58 -30.58 5.19
N SER A 17 -22.31 -30.76 5.55
CA SER A 17 -21.47 -29.67 6.02
C SER A 17 -21.60 -28.60 4.94
N TYR A 18 -22.46 -27.61 5.15
CA TYR A 18 -22.45 -26.42 4.34
C TYR A 18 -21.04 -25.87 4.46
N ALA A 19 -20.24 -26.03 3.40
CA ALA A 19 -18.90 -25.49 3.38
C ALA A 19 -19.05 -23.99 3.64
N GLN A 20 -18.43 -23.51 4.71
CA GLN A 20 -18.45 -22.09 5.02
C GLN A 20 -17.72 -21.36 3.89
N HIS A 21 -18.47 -20.66 3.05
CA HIS A 21 -17.92 -19.85 1.97
C HIS A 21 -17.33 -18.56 2.55
N PHE A 22 -16.18 -18.15 2.03
CA PHE A 22 -15.57 -16.86 2.38
C PHE A 22 -16.33 -15.70 1.71
N ILE A 23 -16.85 -15.95 0.51
CA ILE A 23 -17.69 -15.02 -0.26
C ILE A 23 -19.09 -15.63 -0.35
N THR A 24 -20.04 -15.01 0.36
CA THR A 24 -21.43 -15.47 0.41
C THR A 24 -22.19 -15.26 -0.90
N ASP A 25 -21.91 -14.17 -1.64
CA ASP A 25 -22.54 -13.91 -2.94
C ASP A 25 -21.95 -14.82 -4.04
N PRO A 26 -22.75 -15.73 -4.63
CA PRO A 26 -22.26 -16.65 -5.67
C PRO A 26 -21.82 -15.93 -6.96
N ASN A 27 -22.46 -14.81 -7.33
CA ASN A 27 -22.11 -14.07 -8.54
C ASN A 27 -20.75 -13.38 -8.37
N PHE A 28 -20.56 -12.71 -7.22
CA PHE A 28 -19.26 -12.12 -6.89
C PHE A 28 -18.17 -13.19 -6.74
N ARG A 29 -18.48 -14.33 -6.12
CA ARG A 29 -17.53 -15.46 -6.02
C ARG A 29 -17.09 -15.97 -7.40
N GLN A 30 -18.01 -16.09 -8.36
CA GLN A 30 -17.68 -16.45 -9.74
C GLN A 30 -16.83 -15.37 -10.44
N LYS A 31 -17.11 -14.09 -10.17
CA LYS A 31 -16.30 -12.95 -10.66
C LYS A 31 -14.85 -13.05 -10.18
N VAL A 32 -14.66 -13.36 -8.89
CA VAL A 32 -13.33 -13.57 -8.28
C VAL A 32 -12.63 -14.78 -8.91
N GLU A 33 -13.33 -15.89 -9.11
CA GLU A 33 -12.77 -17.08 -9.76
C GLU A 33 -12.29 -16.77 -11.18
N ASN A 34 -13.08 -16.03 -11.96
CA ASN A 34 -12.70 -15.62 -13.31
C ASN A 34 -11.44 -14.73 -13.30
N ALA A 35 -11.36 -13.78 -12.36
CA ALA A 35 -10.19 -12.92 -12.19
C ALA A 35 -8.94 -13.71 -11.74
N PHE A 36 -9.10 -14.68 -10.85
CA PHE A 36 -8.04 -15.60 -10.45
C PHE A 36 -7.51 -16.40 -11.64
N GLN A 37 -8.39 -17.03 -12.43
CA GLN A 37 -7.98 -17.77 -13.63
C GLN A 37 -7.29 -16.88 -14.65
N ALA A 38 -7.75 -15.63 -14.82
CA ALA A 38 -7.09 -14.64 -15.67
C ALA A 38 -5.67 -14.33 -15.17
N LYS A 39 -5.48 -14.11 -13.86
CA LYS A 39 -4.15 -13.93 -13.27
C LYS A 39 -3.25 -15.13 -13.53
N MET A 40 -3.76 -16.35 -13.34
CA MET A 40 -2.99 -17.58 -13.54
C MET A 40 -2.54 -17.77 -14.99
N LYS A 41 -3.30 -17.29 -15.98
CA LYS A 41 -2.87 -17.26 -17.39
C LYS A 41 -1.71 -16.28 -17.64
N VAL A 42 -1.64 -15.20 -16.87
CA VAL A 42 -0.60 -14.18 -16.99
C VAL A 42 0.71 -14.65 -16.35
N ILE A 43 0.67 -15.03 -15.07
CA ILE A 43 1.88 -15.35 -14.28
C ILE A 43 2.25 -16.84 -14.33
N GLY A 44 1.31 -17.73 -14.62
CA GLY A 44 1.49 -19.18 -14.66
C GLY A 44 1.15 -19.88 -13.34
N LYS A 45 0.53 -21.07 -13.45
CA LYS A 45 0.02 -21.85 -12.29
C LYS A 45 1.08 -22.26 -11.26
N LYS A 46 2.37 -22.28 -11.62
CA LYS A 46 3.46 -22.65 -10.69
C LYS A 46 3.59 -21.71 -9.48
N PHE A 47 3.10 -20.47 -9.59
CA PHE A 47 3.10 -19.49 -8.50
C PHE A 47 1.92 -19.64 -7.54
N TYR A 48 0.97 -20.52 -7.85
CA TYR A 48 -0.12 -20.93 -6.96
C TYR A 48 0.01 -22.43 -6.66
N ASN A 49 0.56 -22.77 -5.50
CA ASN A 49 0.82 -24.15 -5.12
C ASN A 49 0.31 -24.46 -3.72
N THR A 50 -0.81 -25.17 -3.66
CA THR A 50 -1.45 -25.64 -2.42
C THR A 50 -1.04 -27.06 -2.02
N LYS A 51 -0.15 -27.72 -2.78
CA LYS A 51 0.27 -29.09 -2.51
C LYS A 51 0.89 -29.21 -1.12
N GLY A 52 0.28 -30.04 -0.27
CA GLY A 52 0.73 -30.29 1.11
C GLY A 52 0.27 -29.24 2.14
N LEU A 53 -0.51 -28.21 1.75
CA LEU A 53 -0.90 -27.13 2.65
C LEU A 53 -2.20 -27.37 3.43
N ARG A 54 -2.97 -28.43 3.10
CA ARG A 54 -4.29 -28.77 3.67
C ARG A 54 -5.21 -27.53 3.74
N VAL A 55 -5.68 -27.09 2.58
CA VAL A 55 -6.48 -25.87 2.42
C VAL A 55 -7.97 -26.20 2.55
N SER A 56 -8.70 -25.48 3.38
CA SER A 56 -10.15 -25.56 3.50
C SER A 56 -10.86 -24.73 2.43
N PRO A 57 -12.16 -24.96 2.13
CA PRO A 57 -12.88 -24.17 1.13
C PRO A 57 -12.88 -22.65 1.42
N GLU A 58 -13.05 -22.24 2.68
CA GLU A 58 -12.98 -20.82 3.08
C GLU A 58 -11.58 -20.22 2.79
N GLU A 59 -10.52 -20.97 3.06
CA GLU A 59 -9.15 -20.55 2.80
C GLU A 59 -8.81 -20.52 1.31
N GLU A 60 -9.33 -21.45 0.51
CA GLU A 60 -9.15 -21.51 -0.94
C GLU A 60 -9.80 -20.30 -1.61
N GLU A 61 -11.02 -19.94 -1.20
CA GLU A 61 -11.71 -18.74 -1.71
C GLU A 61 -10.99 -17.43 -1.32
N ALA A 62 -10.49 -17.35 -0.09
CA ALA A 62 -9.68 -16.21 0.33
C ALA A 62 -8.34 -16.12 -0.43
N LEU A 63 -7.72 -17.26 -0.73
CA LEU A 63 -6.53 -17.34 -1.58
C LEU A 63 -6.83 -16.87 -3.00
N HIS A 64 -7.92 -17.35 -3.60
CA HIS A 64 -8.34 -16.94 -4.95
C HIS A 64 -8.61 -15.44 -5.00
N PHE A 65 -9.25 -14.88 -3.98
CA PHE A 65 -9.43 -13.44 -3.86
C PHE A 65 -8.08 -12.69 -3.82
N LEU A 66 -7.14 -13.10 -2.96
CA LEU A 66 -5.83 -12.45 -2.91
C LEU A 66 -5.08 -12.57 -4.24
N TYR A 67 -5.02 -13.76 -4.85
CA TYR A 67 -4.33 -13.97 -6.13
C TYR A 67 -4.99 -13.27 -7.31
N ALA A 68 -6.31 -13.14 -7.33
CA ALA A 68 -7.01 -12.37 -8.36
C ALA A 68 -6.53 -10.91 -8.40
N TYR A 69 -6.38 -10.30 -7.22
CA TYR A 69 -6.24 -8.85 -7.12
C TYR A 69 -4.87 -8.35 -6.61
N MET A 70 -4.00 -9.20 -6.07
CA MET A 70 -2.69 -8.74 -5.62
C MET A 70 -1.78 -8.35 -6.81
N PRO A 71 -0.82 -7.43 -6.59
CA PRO A 71 0.24 -7.14 -7.55
C PRO A 71 0.98 -8.39 -8.01
N ILE A 72 1.51 -8.37 -9.25
CA ILE A 72 2.30 -9.51 -9.78
C ILE A 72 3.52 -9.79 -8.92
N ALA A 73 4.17 -8.76 -8.38
CA ALA A 73 5.26 -8.88 -7.43
C ALA A 73 4.86 -9.76 -6.23
N ASP A 74 3.73 -9.45 -5.56
CA ASP A 74 3.26 -10.22 -4.40
C ASP A 74 2.95 -11.69 -4.74
N ALA A 75 2.41 -11.94 -5.94
CA ALA A 75 2.06 -13.28 -6.39
C ALA A 75 3.28 -14.14 -6.76
N THR A 76 4.42 -13.51 -7.08
CA THR A 76 5.61 -14.20 -7.62
C THR A 76 6.80 -14.18 -6.67
N ASP A 77 6.94 -13.14 -5.85
CA ASP A 77 8.01 -12.98 -4.86
C ASP A 77 7.74 -13.75 -3.56
N TYR A 78 6.48 -14.09 -3.27
CA TYR A 78 6.08 -14.78 -2.05
C TYR A 78 5.36 -16.10 -2.35
N PRO A 79 5.67 -17.20 -1.62
CA PRO A 79 5.05 -18.49 -1.86
C PRO A 79 3.59 -18.51 -1.37
N THR A 80 2.75 -19.37 -1.96
CA THR A 80 1.35 -19.57 -1.54
C THR A 80 1.19 -19.85 -0.04
N ALA A 81 2.14 -20.57 0.56
CA ALA A 81 2.15 -20.85 2.00
C ALA A 81 2.27 -19.58 2.87
N TYR A 82 2.97 -18.54 2.39
CA TYR A 82 3.06 -17.25 3.07
C TYR A 82 1.69 -16.55 3.07
N HIS A 83 1.02 -16.50 1.91
CA HIS A 83 -0.32 -15.92 1.78
C HIS A 83 -1.35 -16.67 2.64
N LEU A 84 -1.33 -18.01 2.60
CA LEU A 84 -2.21 -18.85 3.41
C LEU A 84 -2.02 -18.64 4.91
N LYS A 85 -0.79 -18.44 5.40
CA LYS A 85 -0.54 -18.14 6.82
C LYS A 85 -1.18 -16.82 7.25
N ASN A 86 -1.13 -15.81 6.38
CA ASN A 86 -1.78 -14.51 6.63
C ASN A 86 -3.31 -14.61 6.60
N ILE A 87 -3.87 -15.42 5.70
CA ILE A 87 -5.31 -15.73 5.64
C ILE A 87 -5.76 -16.42 6.93
N ARG A 88 -5.05 -17.48 7.34
CA ARG A 88 -5.34 -18.22 8.59
C ARG A 88 -5.37 -17.31 9.80
N THR A 89 -4.40 -16.39 9.89
CA THR A 89 -4.35 -15.42 10.98
C THR A 89 -5.57 -14.48 10.92
N ALA A 90 -5.92 -13.94 9.75
CA ALA A 90 -7.09 -13.06 9.61
C ALA A 90 -8.40 -13.79 9.96
N LEU A 91 -8.59 -15.03 9.50
CA LEU A 91 -9.77 -15.84 9.83
C LEU A 91 -9.82 -16.21 11.32
N GLN A 92 -8.67 -16.50 11.93
CA GLN A 92 -8.57 -16.70 13.38
C GLN A 92 -8.99 -15.43 14.13
N THR A 93 -8.47 -14.28 13.74
CA THR A 93 -8.82 -12.98 14.33
C THR A 93 -10.31 -12.68 14.21
N ARG A 94 -10.93 -12.98 13.06
CA ARG A 94 -12.38 -12.84 12.85
C ARG A 94 -13.20 -13.70 13.83
N LYS A 95 -12.67 -14.85 14.25
CA LYS A 95 -13.33 -15.75 15.19
C LYS A 95 -13.08 -15.37 16.66
N SER A 96 -11.90 -14.84 16.98
CA SER A 96 -11.46 -14.60 18.36
C SER A 96 -11.74 -13.20 18.90
N MET A 97 -11.75 -12.17 18.04
CA MET A 97 -11.96 -10.79 18.47
C MET A 97 -13.44 -10.51 18.72
N ALA A 98 -13.74 -9.70 19.73
CA ALA A 98 -15.11 -9.43 20.19
C ALA A 98 -16.03 -8.88 19.08
N TRP A 99 -15.45 -8.12 18.16
CA TRP A 99 -16.14 -7.51 17.02
C TRP A 99 -16.08 -8.31 15.72
N GLY A 100 -15.42 -9.47 15.69
CA GLY A 100 -15.17 -10.18 14.44
C GLY A 100 -16.45 -10.60 13.68
N LYS A 101 -17.56 -10.80 14.42
CA LYS A 101 -18.90 -11.06 13.87
C LYS A 101 -19.62 -9.82 13.35
N ASP A 102 -19.27 -8.63 13.84
CA ASP A 102 -19.94 -7.37 13.52
C ASP A 102 -19.31 -6.68 12.31
N VAL A 103 -18.09 -7.06 11.94
CA VAL A 103 -17.40 -6.59 10.73
C VAL A 103 -18.08 -7.18 9.48
N PRO A 104 -18.64 -6.35 8.57
CA PRO A 104 -19.26 -6.81 7.34
C PRO A 104 -18.27 -7.57 6.44
N GLU A 105 -18.77 -8.57 5.70
CA GLU A 105 -17.95 -9.37 4.77
C GLU A 105 -17.19 -8.48 3.76
N LEU A 106 -17.86 -7.47 3.21
CA LEU A 106 -17.25 -6.49 2.30
C LEU A 106 -16.03 -5.81 2.96
N LEU A 107 -16.18 -5.30 4.18
CA LEU A 107 -15.07 -4.60 4.85
C LEU A 107 -13.96 -5.55 5.28
N PHE A 108 -14.30 -6.76 5.73
CA PHE A 108 -13.31 -7.77 6.07
C PHE A 108 -12.46 -8.14 4.84
N ARG A 109 -13.10 -8.40 3.71
CA ARG A 109 -12.45 -8.83 2.47
C ARG A 109 -11.52 -7.76 1.88
N HIS A 110 -11.91 -6.49 1.95
CA HIS A 110 -11.18 -5.41 1.28
C HIS A 110 -10.25 -4.60 2.23
N PHE A 111 -10.51 -4.60 3.54
CA PHE A 111 -9.80 -3.75 4.50
C PHE A 111 -9.28 -4.49 5.75
N VAL A 112 -9.38 -5.83 5.81
CA VAL A 112 -8.72 -6.67 6.83
C VAL A 112 -7.85 -7.74 6.19
N LEU A 113 -8.42 -8.54 5.28
CA LEU A 113 -7.74 -9.66 4.63
C LEU A 113 -6.45 -9.27 3.89
N PRO A 114 -6.39 -8.18 3.09
CA PRO A 114 -5.20 -7.81 2.35
C PRO A 114 -4.05 -7.41 3.27
N MET A 115 -2.87 -7.99 3.06
CA MET A 115 -1.65 -7.64 3.81
C MET A 115 -1.08 -6.30 3.37
N ARG A 116 -1.10 -6.05 2.06
CA ARG A 116 -0.58 -4.83 1.45
C ARG A 116 -1.43 -3.62 1.88
N VAL A 117 -0.74 -2.51 2.12
CA VAL A 117 -1.33 -1.20 2.37
C VAL A 117 -0.87 -0.22 1.30
N ASN A 118 0.44 -0.14 1.04
CA ASN A 118 1.07 0.77 0.10
C ASN A 118 2.10 0.01 -0.77
N ASN A 119 3.30 0.57 -0.97
CA ASN A 119 4.41 0.00 -1.74
C ASN A 119 5.47 -0.71 -0.87
N GLU A 120 5.15 -1.04 0.38
CA GLU A 120 6.06 -1.73 1.31
C GLU A 120 6.37 -3.18 0.90
N PRO A 121 7.46 -3.79 1.39
CA PRO A 121 7.61 -5.23 1.32
C PRO A 121 6.64 -5.91 2.28
N LEU A 122 6.15 -7.10 1.89
CA LEU A 122 5.31 -7.88 2.77
C LEU A 122 6.18 -8.63 3.79
N ASP A 123 5.73 -8.70 5.04
CA ASP A 123 6.45 -9.37 6.12
C ASP A 123 5.51 -10.20 7.02
N SER A 124 6.02 -10.71 8.14
CA SER A 124 5.23 -11.55 9.05
C SER A 124 4.49 -10.75 10.14
N SER A 125 4.33 -9.43 9.96
CA SER A 125 3.75 -8.52 10.96
C SER A 125 2.39 -8.97 11.48
N ARG A 126 1.46 -9.39 10.62
CA ARG A 126 0.09 -9.77 11.03
C ARG A 126 0.07 -10.75 12.21
N ALA A 127 0.86 -11.82 12.15
CA ALA A 127 0.89 -12.84 13.21
C ALA A 127 1.65 -12.40 14.47
N ILE A 128 2.57 -11.45 14.34
CA ILE A 128 3.29 -10.87 15.48
C ILE A 128 2.39 -9.87 16.19
N PHE A 129 1.78 -8.95 15.44
CA PHE A 129 0.91 -7.91 15.96
C PHE A 129 -0.36 -8.50 16.58
N TYR A 130 -0.96 -9.53 15.97
CA TYR A 130 -2.07 -10.26 16.58
C TYR A 130 -1.70 -10.76 18.00
N ARG A 131 -0.51 -11.35 18.18
CA ARG A 131 -0.07 -11.82 19.50
C ARG A 131 0.17 -10.71 20.50
N GLU A 132 0.76 -9.59 20.07
CA GLU A 132 1.07 -8.48 20.97
C GLU A 132 -0.19 -7.66 21.34
N LEU A 133 -1.14 -7.55 20.42
CA LEU A 133 -2.31 -6.69 20.58
C LEU A 133 -3.55 -7.41 21.11
N SER A 134 -3.73 -8.72 20.86
CA SER A 134 -4.99 -9.42 21.23
C SER A 134 -5.35 -9.29 22.71
N GLU A 135 -4.39 -9.50 23.61
CA GLU A 135 -4.63 -9.34 25.05
C GLU A 135 -4.72 -7.87 25.46
N ARG A 136 -3.97 -6.99 24.79
CA ARG A 136 -3.96 -5.55 25.06
C ARG A 136 -5.31 -4.89 24.81
N VAL A 137 -6.04 -5.34 23.79
CA VAL A 137 -7.36 -4.80 23.40
C VAL A 137 -8.53 -5.59 23.97
N LYS A 138 -8.27 -6.61 24.79
CA LYS A 138 -9.28 -7.53 25.29
C LYS A 138 -10.30 -6.81 26.18
N GLY A 139 -11.57 -6.98 25.84
CA GLY A 139 -12.68 -6.36 26.57
C GLY A 139 -12.92 -4.89 26.23
N LEU A 140 -12.08 -4.27 25.38
CA LEU A 140 -12.30 -2.91 24.92
C LEU A 140 -13.40 -2.87 23.84
N PRO A 141 -14.26 -1.83 23.85
CA PRO A 141 -15.06 -1.45 22.69
C PRO A 141 -14.16 -1.17 21.48
N MET A 142 -14.69 -1.32 20.26
CA MET A 142 -13.86 -1.21 19.05
C MET A 142 -13.18 0.15 18.90
N LYS A 143 -13.85 1.25 19.27
CA LYS A 143 -13.26 2.60 19.24
C LYS A 143 -12.08 2.74 20.19
N ASP A 144 -12.21 2.21 21.41
CA ASP A 144 -11.13 2.25 22.41
C ASP A 144 -10.00 1.32 22.00
N ALA A 145 -10.30 0.18 21.36
CA ALA A 145 -9.28 -0.69 20.76
C ALA A 145 -8.49 0.02 19.64
N ILE A 146 -9.14 0.85 18.81
CA ILE A 146 -8.45 1.67 17.79
C ILE A 146 -7.45 2.63 18.45
N LEU A 147 -7.90 3.37 19.47
CA LEU A 147 -7.04 4.30 20.22
C LEU A 147 -5.88 3.56 20.90
N GLU A 148 -6.16 2.42 21.53
CA GLU A 148 -5.16 1.61 22.23
C GLU A 148 -4.10 1.04 21.26
N VAL A 149 -4.51 0.62 20.06
CA VAL A 149 -3.55 0.22 19.02
C VAL A 149 -2.68 1.39 18.58
N ASN A 150 -3.23 2.60 18.47
CA ASN A 150 -2.43 3.76 18.06
C ASN A 150 -1.40 4.15 19.13
N HIS A 151 -1.75 4.02 20.41
CA HIS A 151 -0.78 4.13 21.52
C HIS A 151 0.31 3.06 21.44
N TRP A 152 -0.04 1.80 21.19
CA TRP A 152 0.95 0.73 20.94
C TRP A 152 1.86 1.04 19.75
N CYS A 153 1.32 1.69 18.71
CA CYS A 153 2.09 2.13 17.56
C CYS A 153 3.09 3.24 17.94
N HIS A 154 2.64 4.22 18.72
CA HIS A 154 3.48 5.30 19.22
C HIS A 154 4.64 4.79 20.09
N GLU A 155 4.45 3.76 20.92
CA GLU A 155 5.55 3.10 21.67
C GLU A 155 6.70 2.61 20.78
N ARG A 156 6.47 2.44 19.47
CA ARG A 156 7.39 1.77 18.55
C ARG A 156 7.95 2.69 17.49
N VAL A 157 7.16 3.60 16.93
CA VAL A 157 7.53 4.37 15.74
C VAL A 157 7.21 5.85 15.97
N THR A 158 8.06 6.72 15.42
CA THR A 158 7.87 8.17 15.35
C THR A 158 8.34 8.73 14.02
N TYR A 159 7.89 9.92 13.66
CA TYR A 159 8.13 10.51 12.36
C TYR A 159 9.62 10.82 12.11
N GLU A 160 10.12 10.46 10.93
CA GLU A 160 11.38 10.94 10.37
C GLU A 160 11.32 11.00 8.84
N PRO A 161 11.66 12.14 8.21
CA PRO A 161 11.76 12.24 6.77
C PRO A 161 12.89 11.33 6.25
N SER A 162 12.63 10.64 5.14
CA SER A 162 13.57 9.69 4.53
C SER A 162 13.23 9.48 3.05
N ASP A 163 13.95 8.60 2.36
CA ASP A 163 13.70 8.30 0.94
C ASP A 163 12.29 7.73 0.68
N ALA A 164 11.89 7.63 -0.59
CA ALA A 164 10.53 7.26 -1.00
C ALA A 164 10.12 5.79 -0.73
N ARG A 165 11.05 4.90 -0.36
CA ARG A 165 10.75 3.47 -0.11
C ARG A 165 9.96 3.31 1.18
N THR A 166 8.74 2.79 1.13
CA THR A 166 8.00 2.46 2.37
C THR A 166 8.59 1.22 3.03
N SER A 167 9.06 1.35 4.27
CA SER A 167 9.42 0.21 5.12
C SER A 167 8.19 -0.64 5.47
N SER A 168 8.39 -1.95 5.57
CA SER A 168 7.36 -2.87 6.07
C SER A 168 7.07 -2.63 7.56
N PRO A 169 5.93 -3.09 8.10
CA PRO A 169 5.59 -2.86 9.49
C PRO A 169 6.67 -3.33 10.50
N LEU A 170 7.32 -4.47 10.27
CA LEU A 170 8.44 -4.93 11.12
C LEU A 170 9.73 -4.14 10.89
N GLN A 171 9.96 -3.64 9.67
CA GLN A 171 11.10 -2.76 9.39
C GLN A 171 10.94 -1.40 10.09
N SER A 172 9.72 -0.88 10.17
CA SER A 172 9.39 0.33 10.95
C SER A 172 9.70 0.12 12.44
N ILE A 173 9.30 -1.01 13.04
CA ILE A 173 9.69 -1.37 14.42
C ILE A 173 11.21 -1.45 14.56
N ARG A 174 11.91 -2.14 13.64
CA ARG A 174 13.38 -2.27 13.70
C ARG A 174 14.09 -0.91 13.70
N THR A 175 13.56 0.04 12.95
CA THR A 175 14.12 1.39 12.84
C THR A 175 13.70 2.26 14.02
N GLY A 176 12.49 2.10 14.51
CA GLY A 176 11.83 3.01 15.45
C GLY A 176 11.45 4.36 14.84
N ARG A 177 11.44 4.45 13.50
CA ARG A 177 11.13 5.68 12.74
C ARG A 177 10.44 5.37 11.42
N GLY A 178 9.62 6.28 10.92
CA GLY A 178 8.94 6.17 9.62
C GLY A 178 8.48 7.52 9.06
N ARG A 179 8.23 7.63 7.75
CA ARG A 179 7.47 8.77 7.21
C ARG A 179 5.98 8.58 7.53
N CYS A 180 5.16 9.56 7.18
CA CYS A 180 3.70 9.43 7.14
C CYS A 180 3.23 8.16 6.39
N GLY A 181 3.92 7.78 5.30
CA GLY A 181 3.66 6.55 4.55
C GLY A 181 3.89 5.26 5.36
N GLU A 182 5.03 5.16 6.05
CA GLU A 182 5.39 4.02 6.91
C GLU A 182 4.53 3.96 8.16
N GLU A 183 4.28 5.09 8.81
CA GLU A 183 3.49 5.16 10.05
C GLU A 183 2.04 4.74 9.78
N SER A 184 1.44 5.21 8.69
CA SER A 184 0.08 4.80 8.29
C SER A 184 0.03 3.36 7.78
N THR A 185 1.03 2.87 7.03
CA THR A 185 1.15 1.45 6.69
C THR A 185 1.26 0.57 7.94
N PHE A 186 2.06 0.99 8.92
CA PHE A 186 2.28 0.28 10.18
C PHE A 186 1.01 0.23 11.02
N THR A 187 0.33 1.36 11.20
CA THR A 187 -0.89 1.48 11.99
C THR A 187 -2.05 0.71 11.35
N VAL A 188 -2.21 0.77 10.02
CA VAL A 188 -3.20 -0.06 9.30
C VAL A 188 -2.90 -1.55 9.50
N ALA A 189 -1.64 -1.97 9.37
CA ALA A 189 -1.27 -3.36 9.59
C ALA A 189 -1.56 -3.83 11.04
N ALA A 190 -1.33 -2.97 12.04
CA ALA A 190 -1.64 -3.23 13.44
C ALA A 190 -3.15 -3.41 13.67
N LEU A 191 -3.98 -2.48 13.18
CA LEU A 191 -5.44 -2.55 13.28
C LEU A 191 -6.01 -3.78 12.57
N ARG A 192 -5.54 -4.06 11.34
CA ARG A 192 -5.95 -5.25 10.57
C ARG A 192 -5.56 -6.55 11.26
N SER A 193 -4.47 -6.57 12.03
CA SER A 193 -4.02 -7.77 12.75
C SER A 193 -5.01 -8.22 13.84
N ILE A 194 -5.76 -7.28 14.41
CA ILE A 194 -6.86 -7.51 15.36
C ILE A 194 -8.24 -7.39 14.69
N GLY A 195 -8.31 -7.44 13.35
CA GLY A 195 -9.57 -7.62 12.63
C GLY A 195 -10.41 -6.35 12.53
N ILE A 196 -9.85 -5.18 12.85
CA ILE A 196 -10.50 -3.89 12.63
C ILE A 196 -10.25 -3.49 11.17
N PRO A 197 -11.31 -3.23 10.38
CA PRO A 197 -11.14 -2.72 9.02
C PRO A 197 -10.43 -1.38 9.05
N ALA A 198 -9.30 -1.29 8.36
CA ALA A 198 -8.50 -0.08 8.32
C ALA A 198 -7.94 0.18 6.92
N ARG A 199 -7.77 1.45 6.58
CA ARG A 199 -7.25 1.90 5.28
C ARG A 199 -6.31 3.09 5.44
N GLN A 200 -5.26 3.13 4.63
CA GLN A 200 -4.41 4.31 4.50
C GLN A 200 -5.15 5.32 3.63
N VAL A 201 -5.27 6.54 4.12
CA VAL A 201 -5.87 7.66 3.39
C VAL A 201 -4.77 8.61 2.97
N TYR A 202 -4.89 9.16 1.78
CA TYR A 202 -3.90 10.04 1.19
C TYR A 202 -4.54 11.29 0.60
N THR A 203 -3.92 12.43 0.86
CA THR A 203 -4.08 13.63 0.03
C THR A 203 -2.95 13.66 -0.98
N PRO A 204 -3.23 13.65 -2.30
CA PRO A 204 -2.20 13.61 -3.31
C PRO A 204 -1.25 14.81 -3.23
N ARG A 205 -1.84 15.98 -2.98
CA ARG A 205 -1.19 17.26 -2.70
C ARG A 205 -2.14 18.14 -1.91
N TRP A 206 -1.60 18.93 -1.00
CA TRP A 206 -2.36 20.01 -0.39
C TRP A 206 -2.70 21.09 -1.43
N ALA A 207 -3.89 21.68 -1.31
CA ALA A 207 -4.31 22.76 -2.21
C ALA A 207 -3.87 24.15 -1.72
N HIS A 208 -3.47 24.24 -0.44
CA HIS A 208 -3.21 25.50 0.26
C HIS A 208 -1.74 25.64 0.71
N THR A 209 -0.92 24.62 0.49
CA THR A 209 0.52 24.60 0.81
C THR A 209 1.19 23.51 -0.01
N ASP A 210 2.51 23.53 -0.12
CA ASP A 210 3.26 22.47 -0.78
C ASP A 210 3.23 21.18 0.05
N ASP A 211 3.59 20.05 -0.58
CA ASP A 211 3.64 18.71 0.03
C ASP A 211 2.30 17.92 -0.03
N ASN A 212 2.33 16.72 0.55
CA ASN A 212 1.24 15.75 0.66
C ASN A 212 1.18 15.20 2.09
N HIS A 213 0.21 14.32 2.36
CA HIS A 213 0.17 13.62 3.64
C HIS A 213 -0.62 12.31 3.57
N ALA A 214 -0.28 11.37 4.46
CA ALA A 214 -0.92 10.07 4.59
C ALA A 214 -1.26 9.77 6.05
N TRP A 215 -2.45 9.25 6.31
CA TRP A 215 -2.91 8.86 7.65
C TRP A 215 -3.83 7.63 7.57
N VAL A 216 -4.58 7.35 8.64
CA VAL A 216 -5.41 6.14 8.75
C VAL A 216 -6.89 6.50 8.91
N GLU A 217 -7.74 5.70 8.27
CA GLU A 217 -9.12 5.52 8.70
C GLU A 217 -9.33 4.10 9.21
N ALA A 218 -10.08 3.98 10.30
CA ALA A 218 -10.50 2.73 10.91
C ALA A 218 -12.02 2.70 11.07
N TRP A 219 -12.62 1.56 10.78
CA TRP A 219 -14.06 1.38 10.90
C TRP A 219 -14.41 0.89 12.29
N ALA A 220 -15.39 1.54 12.93
CA ALA A 220 -16.02 1.07 14.16
C ALA A 220 -17.52 1.30 14.16
N ASP A 221 -18.26 0.25 14.52
CA ASP A 221 -19.70 0.30 14.81
C ASP A 221 -20.53 0.99 13.70
N GLY A 222 -20.27 0.67 12.43
CA GLY A 222 -21.01 1.23 11.29
C GLY A 222 -20.40 2.50 10.68
N LYS A 223 -19.31 3.05 11.24
CA LYS A 223 -18.74 4.33 10.80
C LYS A 223 -17.21 4.28 10.63
N TRP A 224 -16.70 4.98 9.62
CA TRP A 224 -15.28 5.26 9.47
C TRP A 224 -14.85 6.45 10.33
N TYR A 225 -13.70 6.31 10.99
CA TYR A 225 -13.06 7.34 11.80
C TYR A 225 -11.62 7.54 11.34
N PHE A 226 -11.16 8.78 11.26
CA PHE A 226 -9.76 9.08 10.98
C PHE A 226 -8.95 9.26 12.27
N LEU A 227 -7.66 9.01 12.16
CA LEU A 227 -6.66 9.20 13.22
C LEU A 227 -5.27 9.44 12.61
N GLY A 228 -4.43 10.19 13.33
CA GLY A 228 -3.00 10.24 13.05
C GLY A 228 -2.34 8.88 13.28
N ALA A 229 -1.32 8.57 12.51
CA ALA A 229 -0.68 7.26 12.54
C ALA A 229 0.54 7.30 13.44
N CYS A 230 0.57 6.51 14.51
CA CYS A 230 1.55 6.64 15.61
C CYS A 230 1.45 7.99 16.36
N GLU A 231 0.34 8.72 16.19
CA GLU A 231 0.09 10.03 16.79
C GLU A 231 -1.23 9.97 17.57
N PRO A 232 -1.26 9.33 18.76
CA PRO A 232 -2.51 9.08 19.46
C PRO A 232 -3.06 10.36 20.08
N GLU A 233 -4.34 10.60 19.79
CA GLU A 233 -5.18 11.63 20.42
C GLU A 233 -6.18 10.96 21.38
N PRO A 234 -6.73 11.68 22.36
CA PRO A 234 -7.63 11.08 23.36
C PRO A 234 -8.96 10.56 22.80
N VAL A 235 -9.32 10.96 21.58
CA VAL A 235 -10.57 10.58 20.90
C VAL A 235 -10.33 10.45 19.39
N LEU A 236 -11.18 9.65 18.71
CA LEU A 236 -11.15 9.52 17.26
C LEU A 236 -11.64 10.79 16.55
N ASN A 237 -11.29 10.96 15.27
CA ASN A 237 -11.54 12.16 14.46
C ASN A 237 -10.86 13.43 15.01
N LEU A 238 -9.77 13.26 15.76
CA LEU A 238 -8.91 14.32 16.21
C LEU A 238 -7.47 14.00 15.81
N ALA A 239 -6.81 14.98 15.21
CA ALA A 239 -5.44 14.97 14.76
C ALA A 239 -4.98 16.41 14.53
N TRP A 240 -3.67 16.62 14.39
CA TRP A 240 -3.12 17.94 14.05
C TRP A 240 -3.56 18.41 12.66
N PHE A 241 -3.89 17.47 11.75
CA PHE A 241 -4.23 17.76 10.36
C PHE A 241 -5.72 18.01 10.11
N ASN A 242 -6.59 18.06 11.13
CA ASN A 242 -8.03 18.30 10.92
C ASN A 242 -8.29 19.55 10.07
N GLU A 243 -7.62 20.67 10.39
CA GLU A 243 -7.77 21.94 9.68
C GLU A 243 -7.24 21.86 8.24
N PRO A 244 -5.99 21.41 7.98
CA PRO A 244 -5.49 21.18 6.62
C PRO A 244 -6.36 20.23 5.80
N ALA A 245 -6.86 19.14 6.39
CA ALA A 245 -7.70 18.16 5.72
C ALA A 245 -9.04 18.75 5.27
N SER A 246 -9.63 19.65 6.06
CA SER A 246 -10.87 20.36 5.66
C SER A 246 -10.70 21.25 4.43
N ARG A 247 -9.45 21.60 4.10
CA ARG A 247 -9.06 22.47 2.98
C ARG A 247 -8.51 21.70 1.78
N ALA A 248 -8.68 20.39 1.72
CA ALA A 248 -8.16 19.60 0.61
C ALA A 248 -9.16 19.50 -0.55
N MET A 249 -8.62 19.34 -1.77
CA MET A 249 -9.47 19.06 -2.93
C MET A 249 -9.86 17.58 -3.02
N LEU A 250 -8.98 16.67 -2.60
CA LEU A 250 -9.19 15.24 -2.74
C LEU A 250 -8.59 14.44 -1.58
N MET A 251 -9.32 13.44 -1.12
CA MET A 251 -8.85 12.40 -0.20
C MET A 251 -9.17 11.06 -0.80
N HIS A 252 -8.22 10.13 -0.83
CA HIS A 252 -8.48 8.83 -1.42
C HIS A 252 -7.79 7.69 -0.73
N THR A 253 -8.28 6.48 -1.01
CA THR A 253 -7.60 5.24 -0.71
C THR A 253 -7.67 4.29 -1.89
N ARG A 254 -6.87 3.23 -1.84
CA ARG A 254 -6.99 2.07 -2.71
C ARG A 254 -7.60 0.91 -1.92
N ALA A 255 -8.85 0.57 -2.23
CA ALA A 255 -9.48 -0.64 -1.74
C ALA A 255 -9.03 -1.83 -2.58
N PHE A 256 -8.27 -2.77 -2.00
CA PHE A 256 -7.73 -3.91 -2.74
C PHE A 256 -8.85 -4.81 -3.25
N GLY A 257 -8.80 -5.18 -4.52
CA GLY A 257 -9.84 -5.93 -5.22
C GLY A 257 -10.94 -5.08 -5.85
N ASP A 258 -11.94 -5.78 -6.37
CA ASP A 258 -13.10 -5.16 -7.01
C ASP A 258 -14.12 -4.77 -5.95
N TYR A 259 -13.88 -3.61 -5.34
CA TYR A 259 -14.68 -3.10 -4.24
C TYR A 259 -15.95 -2.42 -4.79
N GLU A 260 -17.08 -2.81 -4.22
CA GLU A 260 -18.44 -2.35 -4.59
C GLU A 260 -19.09 -1.63 -3.41
N GLY A 261 -18.33 -0.76 -2.73
CA GLY A 261 -18.85 0.10 -1.67
C GLY A 261 -19.55 1.37 -2.18
N PRO A 262 -20.11 2.17 -1.25
CA PRO A 262 -20.91 3.35 -1.59
C PRO A 262 -20.08 4.57 -2.04
N GLU A 263 -18.77 4.58 -1.79
CA GLU A 263 -17.91 5.73 -2.11
C GLU A 263 -17.77 5.97 -3.63
N GLU A 264 -17.55 7.22 -4.03
CA GLU A 264 -17.30 7.53 -5.45
C GLU A 264 -16.04 6.80 -5.93
N VAL A 265 -16.21 5.98 -6.97
CA VAL A 265 -15.10 5.31 -7.65
C VAL A 265 -14.41 6.28 -8.60
N MET A 266 -13.14 6.56 -8.34
CA MET A 266 -12.30 7.37 -9.21
C MET A 266 -11.62 6.54 -10.28
N LEU A 267 -11.11 5.36 -9.90
CA LEU A 267 -10.43 4.44 -10.81
C LEU A 267 -10.72 3.00 -10.40
N ARG A 268 -11.17 2.18 -11.34
CA ARG A 268 -11.25 0.73 -11.17
C ARG A 268 -10.13 0.07 -12.00
N THR A 269 -9.37 -0.79 -11.35
CA THR A 269 -8.24 -1.55 -11.95
C THR A 269 -8.43 -3.04 -11.73
N ASN A 270 -7.55 -3.88 -12.30
CA ASN A 270 -7.58 -5.31 -12.00
C ASN A 270 -7.00 -5.67 -10.62
N ASN A 271 -6.43 -4.72 -9.88
CA ASN A 271 -5.82 -4.97 -8.57
C ASN A 271 -6.58 -4.32 -7.41
N PHE A 272 -7.15 -3.14 -7.64
CA PHE A 272 -7.78 -2.31 -6.62
C PHE A 272 -8.83 -1.39 -7.24
N THR A 273 -9.70 -0.89 -6.38
CA THR A 273 -10.63 0.21 -6.67
C THR A 273 -10.19 1.42 -5.85
N GLU A 274 -9.88 2.51 -6.54
CA GLU A 274 -9.56 3.80 -5.92
C GLU A 274 -10.85 4.57 -5.68
N ILE A 275 -11.06 4.94 -4.41
CA ILE A 275 -12.30 5.56 -3.94
C ILE A 275 -12.02 6.92 -3.31
N ASN A 276 -12.95 7.84 -3.53
CA ASN A 276 -12.90 9.18 -2.99
C ASN A 276 -13.52 9.22 -1.59
N LEU A 277 -12.79 9.82 -0.65
CA LEU A 277 -13.12 9.90 0.77
C LEU A 277 -13.31 11.35 1.24
N ILE A 278 -13.29 12.32 0.33
CA ILE A 278 -13.24 13.74 0.67
C ILE A 278 -14.43 14.20 1.55
N ASP A 279 -15.58 13.56 1.43
CA ASP A 279 -16.78 13.83 2.24
C ASP A 279 -16.57 13.59 3.75
N ASN A 280 -15.55 12.82 4.15
CA ASN A 280 -15.23 12.59 5.56
C ASN A 280 -14.50 13.76 6.22
N TYR A 281 -13.95 14.71 5.44
CA TYR A 281 -12.99 15.70 5.93
C TYR A 281 -13.45 17.16 5.80
N GLY A 282 -14.35 17.46 4.87
CA GLY A 282 -14.75 18.84 4.62
C GLY A 282 -16.00 18.97 3.77
N SER A 283 -16.32 20.22 3.44
CA SER A 283 -17.44 20.53 2.55
C SER A 283 -17.09 20.22 1.10
N THR A 284 -17.95 19.48 0.42
CA THR A 284 -17.71 18.99 -0.94
C THR A 284 -18.79 19.45 -1.91
N SER A 285 -18.49 19.34 -3.20
CA SER A 285 -19.44 19.55 -4.28
C SER A 285 -19.09 18.64 -5.45
N LYS A 286 -20.09 18.23 -6.22
CA LYS A 286 -19.94 17.54 -7.50
C LYS A 286 -19.99 18.55 -8.65
N ILE A 287 -19.17 18.34 -9.67
CA ILE A 287 -19.28 19.01 -10.99
C ILE A 287 -19.36 17.91 -12.06
N ASP A 288 -20.30 18.09 -12.99
CA ASP A 288 -20.42 17.27 -14.20
C ASP A 288 -19.62 17.90 -15.37
N PHE A 289 -18.79 17.10 -16.05
CA PHE A 289 -17.94 17.57 -17.14
C PHE A 289 -18.38 16.95 -18.46
N LYS A 290 -18.50 17.78 -19.50
CA LYS A 290 -18.76 17.34 -20.87
C LYS A 290 -17.58 17.71 -21.76
N ILE A 291 -16.97 16.72 -22.40
CA ILE A 291 -15.84 16.91 -23.31
C ILE A 291 -16.35 16.82 -24.74
N VAL A 292 -16.05 17.85 -25.53
CA VAL A 292 -16.48 17.95 -26.92
C VAL A 292 -15.32 18.26 -27.87
N ASP A 293 -15.44 17.84 -29.11
CA ASP A 293 -14.49 18.16 -30.19
C ASP A 293 -14.70 19.60 -30.71
N LYS A 294 -13.96 19.95 -31.76
CA LYS A 294 -14.03 21.28 -32.40
C LYS A 294 -15.41 21.63 -32.97
N ASP A 295 -16.21 20.61 -33.30
CA ASP A 295 -17.56 20.75 -33.83
C ASP A 295 -18.64 20.69 -32.74
N GLY A 296 -18.25 20.53 -31.47
CA GLY A 296 -19.16 20.40 -30.34
C GLY A 296 -19.72 18.99 -30.15
N LYS A 297 -19.20 17.97 -30.85
CA LYS A 297 -19.63 16.59 -30.68
C LYS A 297 -18.98 15.97 -29.45
N PRO A 298 -19.69 15.12 -28.70
CA PRO A 298 -19.11 14.45 -27.54
C PRO A 298 -17.90 13.57 -27.87
N VAL A 299 -16.88 13.61 -27.02
CA VAL A 299 -15.65 12.81 -27.19
C VAL A 299 -15.66 11.65 -26.20
N ASP A 300 -15.82 10.44 -26.73
CA ASP A 300 -15.72 9.20 -25.96
C ASP A 300 -14.27 8.94 -25.51
N ASN A 301 -14.14 8.41 -24.29
CA ASN A 301 -12.87 7.96 -23.71
C ASN A 301 -11.76 9.02 -23.82
N ALA A 302 -12.11 10.30 -23.64
CA ALA A 302 -11.18 11.40 -23.43
C ALA A 302 -10.63 11.31 -22.01
N LYS A 303 -9.33 11.53 -21.84
CA LYS A 303 -8.69 11.58 -20.53
C LYS A 303 -8.95 12.95 -19.91
N VAL A 304 -9.48 12.98 -18.69
CA VAL A 304 -9.76 14.21 -17.93
C VAL A 304 -8.92 14.20 -16.66
N ASP A 305 -7.86 15.02 -16.63
CA ASP A 305 -6.95 15.18 -15.51
C ASP A 305 -7.39 16.36 -14.64
N PHE A 306 -7.64 16.10 -13.36
CA PHE A 306 -7.98 17.10 -12.36
C PHE A 306 -6.72 17.48 -11.59
N LYS A 307 -6.35 18.75 -11.65
CA LYS A 307 -5.03 19.22 -11.24
C LYS A 307 -5.08 20.21 -10.07
N ILE A 308 -4.14 20.05 -9.15
CA ILE A 308 -3.91 20.92 -7.98
C ILE A 308 -2.60 21.68 -8.23
N TYR A 309 -2.61 22.98 -7.96
CA TYR A 309 -1.38 23.78 -7.98
C TYR A 309 -0.56 23.51 -6.72
N ASN A 310 0.66 23.00 -6.87
CA ASN A 310 1.56 22.63 -5.78
C ASN A 310 3.00 22.56 -6.33
N TYR A 311 4.03 22.97 -5.59
CA TYR A 311 5.43 23.04 -6.06
C TYR A 311 5.61 23.77 -7.40
N ALA A 312 4.87 24.87 -7.59
CA ALA A 312 4.85 25.64 -8.83
C ALA A 312 4.46 24.85 -10.09
N GLU A 313 3.78 23.71 -9.93
CA GLU A 313 3.25 22.90 -11.04
C GLU A 313 1.76 22.57 -10.84
N PHE A 314 1.09 22.17 -11.93
CA PHE A 314 -0.26 21.61 -11.87
C PHE A 314 -0.20 20.08 -11.80
N TYR A 315 -0.09 19.57 -10.58
CA TYR A 315 -0.04 18.14 -10.28
C TYR A 315 -1.38 17.46 -10.56
N THR A 316 -1.39 16.37 -11.34
CA THR A 316 -2.60 15.56 -11.57
C THR A 316 -2.97 14.79 -10.30
N ALA A 317 -4.00 15.24 -9.60
CA ALA A 317 -4.53 14.57 -8.41
C ALA A 317 -5.31 13.30 -8.77
N VAL A 318 -6.07 13.34 -9.86
CA VAL A 318 -6.84 12.19 -10.37
C VAL A 318 -7.05 12.31 -11.88
N SER A 319 -7.06 11.16 -12.57
CA SER A 319 -7.43 11.05 -13.97
C SER A 319 -8.72 10.24 -14.10
N LYS A 320 -9.75 10.80 -14.75
CA LYS A 320 -10.97 10.08 -15.15
C LYS A 320 -11.07 10.02 -16.67
N TYR A 321 -12.02 9.24 -17.16
CA TYR A 321 -12.28 9.10 -18.59
C TYR A 321 -13.76 9.37 -18.85
N THR A 322 -14.06 9.96 -20.00
CA THR A 322 -15.45 10.16 -20.43
C THR A 322 -16.10 8.86 -20.88
N GLY A 323 -17.42 8.76 -20.68
CA GLY A 323 -18.25 7.75 -21.32
C GLY A 323 -18.53 8.09 -22.79
N THR A 324 -19.34 7.25 -23.45
CA THR A 324 -19.69 7.39 -24.87
C THR A 324 -20.47 8.66 -25.19
N ASP A 325 -21.11 9.27 -24.19
CA ASP A 325 -21.81 10.55 -24.27
C ASP A 325 -20.89 11.76 -24.02
N GLY A 326 -19.57 11.52 -23.92
CA GLY A 326 -18.55 12.52 -23.66
C GLY A 326 -18.56 13.07 -22.24
N THR A 327 -19.21 12.41 -21.28
CA THR A 327 -19.34 12.93 -19.91
C THR A 327 -18.51 12.19 -18.87
N THR A 328 -18.11 12.91 -17.83
CA THR A 328 -17.54 12.36 -16.58
C THR A 328 -17.88 13.31 -15.43
N PHE A 329 -17.56 12.96 -14.19
CA PHE A 329 -17.79 13.86 -13.04
C PHE A 329 -16.71 13.68 -11.98
N LEU A 330 -16.58 14.65 -11.08
CA LEU A 330 -15.78 14.52 -9.86
C LEU A 330 -16.51 15.19 -8.70
N SER A 331 -16.46 14.58 -7.51
CA SER A 331 -16.72 15.26 -6.24
C SER A 331 -15.40 15.69 -5.61
N ALA A 332 -15.29 16.94 -5.19
CA ALA A 332 -14.08 17.49 -4.57
C ALA A 332 -14.43 18.49 -3.47
N GLY A 333 -13.43 18.86 -2.66
CA GLY A 333 -13.55 19.97 -1.71
C GLY A 333 -13.94 21.28 -2.41
N LYS A 334 -14.68 22.16 -1.73
CA LYS A 334 -15.20 23.41 -2.33
C LYS A 334 -14.12 24.47 -2.58
N GLY A 335 -13.27 24.25 -3.58
CA GLY A 335 -12.23 25.15 -4.05
C GLY A 335 -11.98 25.00 -5.54
N ASP A 336 -10.83 25.47 -6.00
CA ASP A 336 -10.48 25.54 -7.42
C ASP A 336 -9.53 24.41 -7.86
N MET A 337 -9.78 23.85 -9.05
CA MET A 337 -8.85 22.97 -9.78
C MET A 337 -8.72 23.41 -11.23
N ILE A 338 -7.59 23.08 -11.84
CA ILE A 338 -7.48 23.06 -13.30
C ILE A 338 -7.89 21.69 -13.81
N VAL A 339 -8.83 21.66 -14.74
CA VAL A 339 -9.32 20.44 -15.37
C VAL A 339 -8.83 20.42 -16.81
N TRP A 340 -8.02 19.42 -17.13
CA TRP A 340 -7.38 19.25 -18.43
C TRP A 340 -7.92 18.03 -19.13
N ALA A 341 -8.56 18.21 -20.28
CA ALA A 341 -9.07 17.12 -21.10
C ALA A 341 -8.19 16.90 -22.33
N SER A 342 -7.90 15.65 -22.68
CA SER A 342 -7.12 15.32 -23.88
C SER A 342 -7.52 14.01 -24.55
N LYS A 343 -7.37 13.98 -25.87
CA LYS A 343 -7.60 12.81 -26.74
C LYS A 343 -6.80 12.98 -28.03
N ASP A 344 -6.04 11.94 -28.41
CA ASP A 344 -5.37 11.84 -29.72
C ASP A 344 -4.57 13.10 -30.13
N GLY A 345 -3.78 13.64 -29.20
CA GLY A 345 -2.95 14.84 -29.40
C GLY A 345 -3.70 16.18 -29.33
N GLN A 346 -5.03 16.16 -29.18
CA GLN A 346 -5.84 17.35 -28.94
C GLN A 346 -6.14 17.51 -27.45
N PHE A 347 -6.28 18.75 -27.00
CA PHE A 347 -6.57 19.06 -25.61
C PHE A 347 -7.39 20.35 -25.43
N GLY A 348 -7.96 20.49 -24.24
CA GLY A 348 -8.61 21.68 -23.74
C GLY A 348 -8.52 21.73 -22.21
N PHE A 349 -8.66 22.90 -21.62
CA PHE A 349 -8.70 23.00 -20.16
C PHE A 349 -9.64 24.11 -19.69
N ALA A 350 -10.08 24.00 -18.45
CA ALA A 350 -10.85 25.01 -17.75
C ALA A 350 -10.47 25.05 -16.27
N LYS A 351 -10.62 26.22 -15.65
CA LYS A 351 -10.69 26.32 -14.20
C LYS A 351 -12.08 25.87 -13.74
N ALA A 352 -12.14 24.97 -12.77
CA ALA A 352 -13.37 24.51 -12.14
C ALA A 352 -13.42 24.97 -10.68
N THR A 353 -14.51 25.61 -10.27
CA THR A 353 -14.76 26.07 -8.90
C THR A 353 -15.85 25.21 -8.24
N PHE A 354 -15.41 24.22 -7.47
CA PHE A 354 -16.30 23.33 -6.74
C PHE A 354 -17.11 24.10 -5.69
N GLY A 355 -18.42 23.91 -5.71
CA GLY A 355 -19.37 24.63 -4.86
C GLY A 355 -20.05 25.82 -5.55
N LYS A 356 -19.50 26.31 -6.66
CA LYS A 356 -20.14 27.31 -7.53
C LYS A 356 -20.62 26.68 -8.84
N ASP A 357 -19.72 25.99 -9.54
CA ASP A 357 -20.04 25.34 -10.80
C ASP A 357 -20.87 24.08 -10.57
N LYS A 358 -21.75 23.78 -11.53
CA LYS A 358 -22.54 22.54 -11.58
C LYS A 358 -22.16 21.66 -12.75
N SER A 359 -21.88 22.29 -13.88
CA SER A 359 -21.41 21.61 -15.08
C SER A 359 -20.44 22.47 -15.87
N ILE A 360 -19.42 21.85 -16.46
CA ILE A 360 -18.44 22.52 -17.32
C ILE A 360 -18.31 21.76 -18.63
N THR A 361 -18.36 22.47 -19.75
CA THR A 361 -18.03 21.90 -21.07
C THR A 361 -16.61 22.31 -21.44
N ILE A 362 -15.74 21.33 -21.72
CA ILE A 362 -14.37 21.56 -22.18
C ILE A 362 -14.27 21.11 -23.63
N LYS A 363 -13.82 22.03 -24.48
CA LYS A 363 -13.65 21.80 -25.91
C LYS A 363 -12.19 21.50 -26.22
N LEU A 364 -11.93 20.46 -27.02
CA LEU A 364 -10.56 20.07 -27.43
C LEU A 364 -10.05 20.97 -28.57
N ASP A 365 -9.87 22.26 -28.29
CA ASP A 365 -9.52 23.26 -29.30
C ASP A 365 -8.01 23.35 -29.59
N TYR A 366 -7.17 22.84 -28.69
CA TYR A 366 -5.72 23.00 -28.74
C TYR A 366 -4.99 21.71 -29.13
N ASN A 367 -3.77 21.88 -29.66
CA ASN A 367 -2.79 20.85 -30.01
C ASN A 367 -1.38 21.46 -29.97
N GLU A 368 -0.36 20.69 -30.41
CA GLU A 368 1.04 21.14 -30.41
C GLU A 368 1.31 22.40 -31.25
N GLN A 369 0.48 22.69 -32.26
CA GLN A 369 0.67 23.81 -33.18
C GLN A 369 -0.04 25.10 -32.73
N ASN A 370 -1.02 25.02 -31.84
CA ASN A 370 -1.85 26.17 -31.44
C ASN A 370 -2.01 26.29 -29.92
N MET A 371 -1.00 25.90 -29.15
CA MET A 371 -1.01 25.99 -27.69
C MET A 371 -1.22 27.45 -27.22
N PRO A 372 -2.02 27.69 -26.16
CA PRO A 372 -2.11 29.00 -25.55
C PRO A 372 -0.76 29.43 -24.95
N LYS A 373 -0.45 30.72 -25.05
CA LYS A 373 0.85 31.27 -24.63
C LYS A 373 0.92 31.56 -23.12
N GLU A 374 -0.14 32.14 -22.59
CA GLU A 374 -0.24 32.55 -21.19
C GLU A 374 -1.70 32.50 -20.75
N ALA A 375 -1.92 32.36 -19.45
CA ALA A 375 -3.22 32.43 -18.82
C ALA A 375 -3.06 32.97 -17.40
N ASP A 376 -3.82 34.01 -17.08
CA ASP A 376 -3.93 34.55 -15.72
C ASP A 376 -5.03 33.80 -14.96
N LEU A 377 -4.67 33.21 -13.82
CA LEU A 377 -5.55 32.32 -13.07
C LEU A 377 -5.43 32.59 -11.57
N ASP A 378 -6.53 32.95 -10.93
CA ASP A 378 -6.66 32.91 -9.47
C ASP A 378 -7.10 31.52 -9.05
N ILE A 379 -6.30 30.81 -8.26
CA ILE A 379 -6.63 29.48 -7.74
C ILE A 379 -6.84 29.57 -6.23
N VAL A 380 -8.07 29.35 -5.78
CA VAL A 380 -8.45 29.46 -4.37
C VAL A 380 -8.69 28.07 -3.79
N PRO A 381 -7.95 27.65 -2.74
CA PRO A 381 -8.23 26.39 -2.06
C PRO A 381 -9.56 26.47 -1.29
N PRO A 382 -10.14 25.31 -0.91
CA PRO A 382 -11.31 25.30 -0.04
C PRO A 382 -11.08 26.08 1.26
N ALA A 383 -12.13 26.77 1.70
CA ALA A 383 -12.12 27.46 2.98
C ALA A 383 -12.03 26.44 4.13
N SER A 384 -11.35 26.84 5.21
CA SER A 384 -11.29 26.04 6.43
C SER A 384 -12.68 25.83 7.02
N ASN A 385 -13.03 24.58 7.32
CA ASN A 385 -14.28 24.25 7.99
C ASN A 385 -14.09 23.01 8.86
N THR A 386 -13.60 23.21 10.08
CA THR A 386 -13.29 22.12 11.01
C THR A 386 -14.11 22.24 12.28
N THR A 387 -14.86 21.20 12.62
CA THR A 387 -15.44 21.02 13.95
C THR A 387 -14.64 19.95 14.68
N LEU A 388 -13.91 20.36 15.73
CA LEU A 388 -13.13 19.41 16.53
C LEU A 388 -14.03 18.71 17.56
N PRO A 389 -13.85 17.40 17.80
CA PRO A 389 -14.53 16.74 18.91
C PRO A 389 -14.10 17.35 20.24
N ALA A 390 -15.02 17.41 21.20
CA ALA A 390 -14.73 17.91 22.54
C ALA A 390 -13.81 16.93 23.28
N VAL A 391 -12.79 17.47 23.94
CA VAL A 391 -11.86 16.72 24.78
C VAL A 391 -11.74 17.40 26.13
N THR A 392 -11.97 16.65 27.19
CA THR A 392 -11.82 17.16 28.56
C THR A 392 -10.35 17.36 28.93
N LYS A 393 -10.09 18.22 29.91
CA LYS A 393 -8.73 18.39 30.45
C LYS A 393 -8.15 17.07 30.97
N ALA A 394 -8.96 16.25 31.65
CA ALA A 394 -8.52 14.94 32.16
C ALA A 394 -8.09 13.98 31.04
N GLN A 395 -8.83 13.93 29.93
CA GLN A 395 -8.46 13.12 28.75
C GLN A 395 -7.15 13.60 28.12
N ARG A 396 -6.96 14.93 28.00
CA ARG A 396 -5.70 15.51 27.52
C ARG A 396 -4.53 15.16 28.44
N ASP A 397 -4.68 15.41 29.74
CA ASP A 397 -3.64 15.17 30.74
C ASP A 397 -3.23 13.68 30.74
N GLU A 398 -4.19 12.76 30.67
CA GLU A 398 -3.90 11.32 30.60
C GLU A 398 -3.20 10.94 29.30
N ASN A 399 -3.63 11.48 28.15
CA ASN A 399 -2.96 11.23 26.88
C ASN A 399 -1.51 11.75 26.89
N THR A 400 -1.27 12.95 27.43
CA THR A 400 0.10 13.48 27.59
C THR A 400 0.96 12.61 28.52
N ARG A 401 0.39 12.10 29.61
CA ARG A 401 1.07 11.15 30.50
C ARG A 401 1.46 9.88 29.76
N ARG A 402 0.53 9.31 28.98
CA ARG A 402 0.75 8.12 28.15
C ARG A 402 1.83 8.35 27.10
N LEU A 403 1.74 9.43 26.31
CA LEU A 403 2.73 9.79 25.31
C LEU A 403 4.15 9.85 25.89
N THR A 404 4.31 10.48 27.06
CA THR A 404 5.60 10.56 27.77
C THR A 404 6.15 9.18 28.14
N TYR A 405 5.28 8.28 28.62
CA TYR A 405 5.67 6.92 28.94
C TYR A 405 6.02 6.10 27.69
N GLU A 406 5.24 6.24 26.62
CA GLU A 406 5.42 5.55 25.35
C GLU A 406 6.72 5.98 24.67
N ASP A 407 7.05 7.28 24.71
CA ASP A 407 8.35 7.82 24.30
C ASP A 407 9.49 7.16 25.07
N SER A 408 9.33 6.92 26.38
CA SER A 408 10.35 6.26 27.20
C SER A 408 10.60 4.81 26.76
N ILE A 409 9.56 4.07 26.37
CA ILE A 409 9.68 2.71 25.82
C ILE A 409 10.46 2.75 24.51
N ARG A 410 10.08 3.64 23.59
CA ARG A 410 10.74 3.79 22.29
C ARG A 410 12.20 4.20 22.44
N HIS A 411 12.48 5.16 23.32
CA HIS A 411 13.84 5.62 23.62
C HIS A 411 14.69 4.52 24.28
N ALA A 412 14.13 3.72 25.19
CA ALA A 412 14.86 2.59 25.77
C ALA A 412 15.26 1.57 24.69
N TYR A 413 14.39 1.29 23.72
CA TYR A 413 14.73 0.43 22.58
C TYR A 413 15.80 1.07 21.69
N ILE A 414 15.67 2.34 21.32
CA ILE A 414 16.64 3.05 20.46
C ILE A 414 18.02 3.17 21.15
N ALA A 415 18.06 3.31 22.47
CA ALA A 415 19.30 3.37 23.25
C ALA A 415 20.13 2.08 23.17
N THR A 416 19.55 0.96 22.70
CA THR A 416 20.30 -0.29 22.44
C THR A 416 21.13 -0.25 21.16
N PHE A 417 21.00 0.80 20.34
CA PHE A 417 21.70 0.91 19.06
C PHE A 417 23.09 1.54 19.24
N PRO A 418 24.07 1.16 18.42
CA PRO A 418 25.39 1.77 18.43
C PRO A 418 25.35 3.28 18.17
N THR A 419 26.15 4.02 18.94
CA THR A 419 26.39 5.45 18.77
C THR A 419 27.85 5.71 18.37
N ALA A 420 28.18 6.95 18.02
CA ALA A 420 29.58 7.32 17.77
C ALA A 420 30.46 7.04 19.00
N GLU A 421 29.96 7.33 20.21
CA GLU A 421 30.68 7.09 21.47
C GLU A 421 30.85 5.59 21.75
N SER A 422 29.78 4.78 21.62
CA SER A 422 29.88 3.34 21.89
C SER A 422 30.77 2.60 20.89
N MET A 423 31.05 3.20 19.73
CA MET A 423 31.85 2.63 18.64
C MET A 423 33.25 3.26 18.52
N LYS A 424 33.67 4.12 19.45
CA LYS A 424 34.95 4.86 19.36
C LYS A 424 36.18 3.95 19.24
N ASP A 425 36.17 2.84 19.97
CA ASP A 425 37.27 1.85 20.01
C ASP A 425 36.98 0.63 19.11
N TYR A 426 35.98 0.73 18.23
CA TYR A 426 35.63 -0.37 17.34
C TYR A 426 36.75 -0.62 16.32
N ARG A 427 37.29 -1.85 16.31
CA ARG A 427 38.45 -2.28 15.51
C ARG A 427 38.35 -1.92 14.03
N TYR A 428 37.14 -1.94 13.47
CA TYR A 428 36.89 -1.64 12.06
C TYR A 428 36.22 -0.26 11.91
N SER A 429 36.90 0.80 12.33
CA SER A 429 36.36 2.16 12.43
C SER A 429 35.72 2.70 11.14
N ALA A 430 36.25 2.32 9.97
CA ALA A 430 35.65 2.68 8.67
C ALA A 430 34.25 2.09 8.43
N ALA A 431 33.86 1.05 9.18
CA ALA A 431 32.51 0.48 9.14
C ALA A 431 31.52 1.18 10.08
N THR A 432 32.00 1.95 11.05
CA THR A 432 31.18 2.58 12.09
C THR A 432 30.00 3.39 11.54
N PRO A 433 30.15 4.22 10.49
CA PRO A 433 29.01 4.95 9.92
C PRO A 433 27.89 4.03 9.42
N TYR A 434 28.22 2.89 8.82
CA TYR A 434 27.23 1.92 8.31
C TYR A 434 26.52 1.18 9.43
N ILE A 435 27.25 0.82 10.50
CA ILE A 435 26.70 0.12 11.66
C ILE A 435 25.72 1.04 12.42
N ILE A 436 26.06 2.32 12.59
CA ILE A 436 25.17 3.32 13.22
C ILE A 436 23.91 3.53 12.36
N LYS A 437 24.07 3.74 11.06
CA LYS A 437 22.95 3.92 10.11
C LYS A 437 22.02 2.72 10.02
N ALA A 438 22.52 1.52 10.31
CA ALA A 438 21.74 0.28 10.31
C ALA A 438 20.72 0.17 11.46
N ARG A 439 20.82 1.00 12.51
CA ARG A 439 19.87 1.04 13.64
C ARG A 439 19.57 -0.36 14.16
N GLY A 440 18.32 -0.81 14.29
CA GLY A 440 18.00 -2.15 14.77
C GLY A 440 18.57 -3.33 13.97
N ASN A 441 19.14 -3.10 12.78
CA ASN A 441 19.87 -4.12 12.01
C ASN A 441 21.41 -4.07 12.20
N TRP A 442 21.91 -3.26 13.15
CA TRP A 442 23.33 -3.04 13.40
C TRP A 442 24.11 -4.35 13.58
N LYS A 443 23.53 -5.34 14.27
CA LYS A 443 24.18 -6.65 14.50
C LYS A 443 24.47 -7.38 13.20
N THR A 444 23.57 -7.30 12.22
CA THR A 444 23.77 -7.93 10.90
C THR A 444 24.94 -7.27 10.16
N ILE A 445 24.97 -5.93 10.15
CA ILE A 445 26.03 -5.18 9.46
C ILE A 445 27.38 -5.34 10.15
N GLN A 446 27.42 -5.31 11.48
CA GLN A 446 28.62 -5.57 12.26
C GLN A 446 29.14 -6.99 12.01
N ALA A 447 28.29 -8.01 12.16
CA ALA A 447 28.68 -9.39 11.93
C ALA A 447 29.18 -9.63 10.49
N PHE A 448 28.63 -8.92 9.50
CA PHE A 448 29.09 -8.99 8.12
C PHE A 448 30.51 -8.45 7.98
N VAL A 449 30.80 -7.30 8.58
CA VAL A 449 32.15 -6.69 8.56
C VAL A 449 33.16 -7.58 9.28
N GLU A 450 32.82 -8.08 10.47
CA GLU A 450 33.69 -8.96 11.26
C GLU A 450 33.97 -10.28 10.54
N LYS A 451 32.95 -10.89 9.94
CA LYS A 451 33.09 -12.14 9.15
C LYS A 451 34.03 -11.97 7.95
N TYR A 452 34.04 -10.80 7.34
CA TYR A 452 34.87 -10.48 6.17
C TYR A 452 36.02 -9.52 6.49
N ALA A 453 36.56 -9.58 7.71
CA ALA A 453 37.67 -8.74 8.15
C ALA A 453 38.90 -8.80 7.23
N ASN A 454 39.23 -9.98 6.69
CA ASN A 454 40.35 -10.14 5.73
C ASN A 454 40.05 -9.60 4.33
N GLN A 455 38.81 -9.18 4.06
CA GLN A 455 38.35 -8.59 2.81
C GLN A 455 37.57 -7.28 3.08
N GLN A 456 37.98 -6.53 4.11
CA GLN A 456 37.25 -5.38 4.63
C GLN A 456 36.97 -4.32 3.57
N GLU A 457 37.94 -4.00 2.70
CA GLU A 457 37.76 -3.01 1.63
C GLU A 457 36.56 -3.38 0.73
N ARG A 458 36.43 -4.66 0.39
CA ARG A 458 35.33 -5.17 -0.43
C ARG A 458 34.01 -5.13 0.31
N ALA A 459 33.98 -5.52 1.59
CA ALA A 459 32.79 -5.44 2.42
C ALA A 459 32.27 -3.99 2.53
N LEU A 460 33.17 -3.02 2.76
CA LEU A 460 32.82 -1.61 2.82
C LEU A 460 32.33 -1.06 1.48
N LYS A 461 32.96 -1.44 0.36
CA LYS A 461 32.50 -1.09 -1.00
C LYS A 461 31.10 -1.61 -1.31
N LEU A 462 30.69 -2.74 -0.73
CA LEU A 462 29.32 -3.25 -0.86
C LEU A 462 28.34 -2.41 -0.03
N LEU A 463 28.67 -2.17 1.24
CA LEU A 463 27.84 -1.36 2.14
C LEU A 463 27.67 0.07 1.64
N SER A 464 28.70 0.65 1.00
CA SER A 464 28.63 2.00 0.43
C SER A 464 27.64 2.16 -0.73
N THR A 465 27.13 1.06 -1.29
CA THR A 465 26.08 1.10 -2.32
C THR A 465 24.67 0.97 -1.75
N LEU A 466 24.53 0.80 -0.43
CA LEU A 466 23.25 0.70 0.25
C LEU A 466 22.74 2.09 0.63
N SER A 467 21.44 2.33 0.45
CA SER A 467 20.79 3.47 1.11
C SER A 467 20.72 3.25 2.61
N ASP A 468 20.43 4.31 3.36
CA ASP A 468 20.23 4.22 4.79
C ASP A 468 19.11 3.23 5.14
N LYS A 469 18.01 3.16 4.37
CA LYS A 469 16.95 2.17 4.61
C LYS A 469 17.41 0.74 4.35
N ASP A 470 18.27 0.50 3.36
CA ASP A 470 18.76 -0.87 3.13
C ASP A 470 19.67 -1.32 4.26
N LEU A 471 20.51 -0.43 4.81
CA LEU A 471 21.30 -0.77 5.99
C LEU A 471 20.40 -1.21 7.16
N ARG A 472 19.20 -0.63 7.28
CA ARG A 472 18.22 -0.92 8.35
C ARG A 472 17.48 -2.24 8.19
N ASP A 473 17.52 -2.88 7.02
CA ASP A 473 16.74 -4.11 6.78
C ASP A 473 17.44 -5.21 5.98
N MET A 474 18.65 -4.97 5.47
CA MET A 474 19.39 -5.94 4.66
C MET A 474 19.74 -7.20 5.47
N PRO A 475 19.30 -8.39 5.03
CA PRO A 475 19.64 -9.63 5.70
C PRO A 475 21.02 -10.16 5.29
N MET A 476 21.66 -10.89 6.21
CA MET A 476 23.01 -11.47 6.01
C MET A 476 23.12 -12.29 4.72
N TYR A 477 22.14 -13.15 4.42
CA TYR A 477 22.22 -14.06 3.27
C TYR A 477 22.26 -13.33 1.91
N ILE A 478 21.72 -12.11 1.82
CA ILE A 478 21.84 -11.27 0.61
C ILE A 478 23.21 -10.61 0.57
N LEU A 479 23.71 -10.09 1.69
CA LEU A 479 25.08 -9.55 1.77
C LEU A 479 26.11 -10.61 1.37
N GLU A 480 25.96 -11.85 1.83
CA GLU A 480 26.85 -12.97 1.50
C GLU A 480 26.81 -13.35 0.02
N ASP A 481 25.63 -13.38 -0.60
CA ASP A 481 25.50 -13.61 -2.05
C ASP A 481 26.29 -12.57 -2.85
N ASN A 482 26.16 -11.31 -2.42
CA ASN A 482 26.83 -10.18 -3.06
C ASN A 482 28.33 -10.15 -2.77
N MET A 483 28.75 -10.57 -1.58
CA MET A 483 30.16 -10.67 -1.22
C MET A 483 30.90 -11.67 -2.12
N LYS A 484 30.24 -12.78 -2.49
CA LYS A 484 30.79 -13.84 -3.35
C LYS A 484 30.77 -13.51 -4.85
N ALA A 485 30.01 -12.51 -5.27
CA ALA A 485 29.93 -12.10 -6.67
C ALA A 485 31.19 -11.36 -7.14
N LYS A 486 31.41 -11.19 -8.45
CA LYS A 486 32.56 -10.41 -8.94
C LYS A 486 32.45 -8.90 -8.62
N SER A 487 31.29 -8.31 -8.87
CA SER A 487 31.02 -6.89 -8.62
C SER A 487 30.68 -6.59 -7.16
N SER A 488 31.22 -5.48 -6.63
CA SER A 488 30.84 -4.91 -5.34
C SER A 488 29.62 -3.98 -5.39
N GLN A 489 28.94 -3.85 -6.54
CA GLN A 489 27.72 -3.04 -6.65
C GLN A 489 26.51 -3.84 -6.19
N LEU A 490 26.04 -3.65 -4.95
CA LEU A 490 24.85 -4.36 -4.45
C LEU A 490 23.55 -3.74 -4.98
N SER A 491 23.55 -2.42 -5.19
CA SER A 491 22.33 -1.68 -5.52
C SER A 491 22.39 -0.82 -6.80
N PRO A 492 22.85 -1.32 -7.97
CA PRO A 492 22.47 -0.66 -9.21
C PRO A 492 21.00 -1.04 -9.49
N ARG A 493 20.06 -0.33 -8.83
CA ARG A 493 18.62 -0.64 -8.85
C ARG A 493 17.83 0.43 -9.58
N VAL A 494 16.65 0.07 -10.07
CA VAL A 494 15.70 1.04 -10.63
C VAL A 494 14.92 1.67 -9.47
N GLU A 495 15.00 2.99 -9.35
CA GLU A 495 14.30 3.76 -8.31
C GLU A 495 14.59 3.21 -6.88
N SER A 496 13.56 2.76 -6.18
CA SER A 496 13.60 2.29 -4.79
C SER A 496 13.28 0.79 -4.68
N GLU A 497 13.63 0.01 -5.70
CA GLU A 497 13.44 -1.45 -5.74
C GLU A 497 13.89 -2.12 -4.43
N MET A 498 13.06 -3.05 -3.95
CA MET A 498 13.29 -3.76 -2.70
C MET A 498 14.19 -4.98 -2.93
N ILE A 499 15.22 -5.12 -2.11
CA ILE A 499 16.19 -6.21 -2.24
C ILE A 499 15.76 -7.37 -1.34
N LEU A 500 14.83 -8.20 -1.83
CA LEU A 500 14.19 -9.25 -1.03
C LEU A 500 14.87 -10.62 -1.14
N THR A 501 15.58 -10.86 -2.24
CA THR A 501 16.21 -12.17 -2.52
C THR A 501 17.63 -12.03 -3.05
N PRO A 502 18.50 -13.04 -2.85
CA PRO A 502 19.80 -13.11 -3.51
C PRO A 502 19.62 -13.24 -5.02
N PHE A 503 20.40 -12.48 -5.78
CA PHE A 503 20.24 -12.44 -7.24
C PHE A 503 21.56 -12.53 -8.01
N LYS A 504 22.71 -12.16 -7.44
CA LYS A 504 23.94 -12.05 -8.25
C LYS A 504 24.48 -13.41 -8.67
N GLN A 505 24.64 -14.35 -7.75
CA GLN A 505 25.13 -15.68 -8.12
C GLN A 505 24.11 -16.41 -9.02
N PHE A 506 22.82 -16.13 -8.83
CA PHE A 506 21.76 -16.66 -9.69
C PHE A 506 21.96 -16.20 -11.14
N PHE A 507 22.08 -14.89 -11.37
CA PHE A 507 22.24 -14.35 -12.72
C PHE A 507 23.62 -14.62 -13.33
N GLU A 508 24.67 -14.74 -12.53
CA GLU A 508 25.98 -15.17 -13.04
C GLU A 508 25.89 -16.57 -13.66
N LYS A 509 25.13 -17.48 -13.04
CA LYS A 509 24.85 -18.82 -13.61
C LYS A 509 23.92 -18.73 -14.81
N ALA A 510 22.85 -17.95 -14.71
CA ALA A 510 21.82 -17.84 -15.75
C ALA A 510 22.39 -17.31 -17.09
N PHE A 511 23.36 -16.40 -17.03
CA PHE A 511 23.96 -15.77 -18.21
C PHE A 511 25.38 -16.24 -18.52
N VAL A 512 25.85 -17.36 -17.96
CA VAL A 512 27.24 -17.85 -18.12
C VAL A 512 27.71 -17.90 -19.58
N LYS A 513 26.83 -18.33 -20.51
CA LYS A 513 27.16 -18.44 -21.95
C LYS A 513 27.09 -17.11 -22.70
N GLY A 514 26.29 -16.14 -22.24
CA GLY A 514 26.03 -14.87 -22.94
C GLY A 514 26.77 -13.66 -22.36
N ALA A 515 27.28 -13.75 -21.13
CA ALA A 515 27.81 -12.62 -20.39
C ALA A 515 28.96 -11.88 -21.09
N ALA A 516 29.87 -12.61 -21.76
CA ALA A 516 30.98 -12.00 -22.49
C ALA A 516 30.47 -11.14 -23.67
N SER A 517 29.53 -11.67 -24.44
CA SER A 517 28.90 -10.96 -25.57
C SER A 517 28.11 -9.75 -25.10
N PHE A 518 27.33 -9.87 -24.01
CA PHE A 518 26.58 -8.75 -23.44
C PHE A 518 27.48 -7.62 -22.94
N ARG A 519 28.65 -7.92 -22.36
CA ARG A 519 29.62 -6.88 -21.98
C ARG A 519 30.23 -6.16 -23.18
N LYS A 520 30.45 -6.88 -24.29
CA LYS A 520 30.97 -6.29 -25.54
C LYS A 520 29.90 -5.49 -26.29
N ASN A 521 28.64 -5.92 -26.24
CA ASN A 521 27.50 -5.26 -26.87
C ASN A 521 26.26 -5.37 -25.98
N PRO A 522 25.98 -4.37 -25.13
CA PRO A 522 24.81 -4.36 -24.24
C PRO A 522 23.46 -4.45 -24.96
N ALA A 523 23.37 -4.06 -26.24
CA ALA A 523 22.12 -4.16 -27.02
C ALA A 523 21.63 -5.61 -27.15
N LEU A 524 22.54 -6.59 -27.17
CA LEU A 524 22.17 -8.01 -27.19
C LEU A 524 21.41 -8.44 -25.92
N LEU A 525 21.70 -7.83 -24.76
CA LEU A 525 20.94 -8.09 -23.55
C LEU A 525 19.55 -7.47 -23.63
N VAL A 526 19.43 -6.26 -24.20
CA VAL A 526 18.13 -5.60 -24.44
C VAL A 526 17.27 -6.44 -25.38
N GLU A 527 17.83 -6.95 -26.48
CA GLU A 527 17.15 -7.86 -27.41
C GLU A 527 16.71 -9.15 -26.71
N TRP A 528 17.59 -9.73 -25.88
CA TRP A 528 17.24 -10.90 -25.08
C TRP A 528 16.07 -10.60 -24.13
N ILE A 529 16.09 -9.46 -23.42
CA ILE A 529 15.02 -9.07 -22.51
C ILE A 529 13.70 -8.90 -23.29
N ARG A 530 13.69 -8.13 -24.39
CA ARG A 530 12.51 -7.93 -25.24
C ARG A 530 11.92 -9.24 -25.77
N LYS A 531 12.78 -10.23 -26.05
CA LYS A 531 12.36 -11.54 -26.55
C LYS A 531 11.81 -12.45 -25.44
N ASN A 532 12.30 -12.34 -24.21
CA ASN A 532 12.06 -13.34 -23.15
C ASN A 532 11.22 -12.83 -21.98
N ILE A 533 11.08 -11.52 -21.80
CA ILE A 533 10.32 -10.91 -20.72
C ILE A 533 9.16 -10.12 -21.33
N ARG A 534 7.94 -10.47 -20.93
CA ARG A 534 6.72 -9.79 -21.36
C ARG A 534 6.46 -8.60 -20.44
N MET A 535 5.86 -7.54 -20.97
CA MET A 535 5.31 -6.48 -20.12
C MET A 535 3.97 -6.96 -19.55
N ASN A 536 3.67 -6.58 -18.31
CA ASN A 536 2.34 -6.71 -17.74
C ASN A 536 1.34 -5.99 -18.65
N PRO A 537 0.33 -6.69 -19.22
CA PRO A 537 -0.63 -6.07 -20.13
C PRO A 537 -1.54 -5.06 -19.42
N ASP A 538 -1.64 -5.10 -18.10
CA ASP A 538 -2.41 -4.13 -17.32
C ASP A 538 -1.58 -2.87 -17.01
N SER A 539 -1.79 -1.82 -17.80
CA SER A 539 -1.14 -0.52 -17.64
C SER A 539 -1.60 0.27 -16.41
N ARG A 540 -2.68 -0.15 -15.76
CA ARG A 540 -3.26 0.45 -14.54
C ARG A 540 -2.97 -0.36 -13.29
N ALA A 541 -2.25 -1.49 -13.43
CA ALA A 541 -1.84 -2.31 -12.30
C ALA A 541 -1.00 -1.50 -11.30
N MET A 542 -1.08 -1.88 -10.03
CA MET A 542 -0.25 -1.28 -9.00
C MET A 542 1.23 -1.57 -9.31
N ARG A 543 2.04 -0.50 -9.44
CA ARG A 543 3.47 -0.59 -9.80
C ARG A 543 4.32 -0.92 -8.59
N ILE A 544 4.23 -2.17 -8.13
CA ILE A 544 5.12 -2.71 -7.10
C ILE A 544 6.35 -3.30 -7.80
N PRO A 545 7.58 -2.86 -7.45
CA PRO A 545 8.80 -3.45 -8.01
C PRO A 545 8.86 -4.96 -7.71
N GLN A 546 8.92 -5.76 -8.76
CA GLN A 546 9.12 -7.21 -8.69
C GLN A 546 10.61 -7.52 -8.57
N THR A 547 11.00 -8.53 -7.80
CA THR A 547 12.43 -8.88 -7.74
C THR A 547 12.94 -9.36 -9.10
N PRO A 548 14.23 -9.17 -9.44
CA PRO A 548 14.76 -9.56 -10.73
C PRO A 548 14.65 -11.08 -10.95
N ARG A 549 14.79 -11.85 -9.87
CA ARG A 549 14.61 -13.31 -9.89
C ARG A 549 13.18 -13.69 -10.25
N SER A 550 12.18 -13.02 -9.67
CA SER A 550 10.78 -13.28 -10.01
C SER A 550 10.43 -12.85 -11.44
N VAL A 551 10.98 -11.73 -11.94
CA VAL A 551 10.88 -11.35 -13.36
C VAL A 551 11.45 -12.47 -14.25
N TRP A 552 12.62 -12.99 -13.90
CA TRP A 552 13.25 -14.09 -14.64
C TRP A 552 12.39 -15.37 -14.61
N GLU A 553 11.88 -15.77 -13.46
CA GLU A 553 11.11 -17.00 -13.32
C GLU A 553 9.72 -16.88 -13.96
N SER A 554 9.06 -15.73 -13.84
CA SER A 554 7.70 -15.49 -14.35
C SER A 554 7.67 -15.07 -15.83
N ARG A 555 8.80 -14.58 -16.36
CA ARG A 555 8.92 -14.05 -17.73
C ARG A 555 7.95 -12.89 -17.99
N ILE A 556 7.64 -12.12 -16.95
CA ILE A 556 6.80 -10.92 -17.01
C ILE A 556 7.36 -9.85 -16.06
N THR A 557 7.17 -8.57 -16.39
CA THR A 557 7.52 -7.42 -15.53
C THR A 557 6.50 -6.30 -15.64
#